data_AF-A0A9D1XMX6-F1
#
_entry.id   AF-A0A9D1XMX6-F1
#
_cell.length_a   1.000
_cell.length_b   1.000
_cell.length_c   1.000
_cell.angle_alpha   90.00
_cell.angle_beta   90.00
_cell.angle_gamma   90.00
#
_symmetry.space_group_name_H-M   'P 1'
#
loop_
_entity.id
_entity.type
_entity.pdbx_description
1 polymer ?
#
loop_
_entity_poly.entity_id
_entity_poly.type
_entity_poly.pdbx_seq_one_letter_code
_entity_poly.pdbx_strand_id
1 'polypeptide(L)'
;LQQNFLSEFLKSVGGYTEDKKFLRYEDVNLWYKMYGKGYRGYNFSEPLYKMRDDRNAALRRDFSSRMRAVYVTYVGFKLVDMPKKYYITLISNFVRNFLLALCPNSIYIKIHKQRNNFGVKSDDT
;
A
#
# COMPACT_ATOMS: atom_id res chain seq x y z
N LEU A 1 -2.97 -0.51 31.53
CA LEU A 1 -4.27 -0.58 30.82
C LEU A 1 -4.12 -0.49 29.29
N GLN A 2 -3.33 0.44 28.71
CA GLN A 2 -3.13 0.52 27.24
C GLN A 2 -2.36 -0.66 26.60
N GLN A 3 -1.43 -1.30 27.33
CA GLN A 3 -0.56 -2.35 26.77
C GLN A 3 -1.32 -3.64 26.40
N ASN A 4 -2.48 -3.89 27.04
CA ASN A 4 -3.28 -5.09 26.79
C ASN A 4 -4.15 -4.97 25.55
N PHE A 5 -4.65 -3.75 25.25
CA PHE A 5 -5.59 -3.51 24.16
C PHE A 5 -5.01 -3.84 22.78
N LEU A 6 -3.77 -3.40 22.48
CA LEU A 6 -3.12 -3.69 21.20
C LEU A 6 -2.89 -5.19 21.02
N SER A 7 -2.54 -5.89 22.12
CA SER A 7 -2.30 -7.33 22.09
C SER A 7 -3.59 -8.12 21.80
N GLU A 8 -4.70 -7.73 22.41
CA GLU A 8 -6.02 -8.34 22.19
C GLU A 8 -6.54 -8.05 20.79
N PHE A 9 -6.33 -6.82 20.31
CA PHE A 9 -6.68 -6.39 18.95
C PHE A 9 -5.98 -7.24 17.88
N LEU A 10 -4.66 -7.40 17.97
CA LEU A 10 -3.89 -8.24 17.04
C LEU A 10 -4.30 -9.71 17.12
N LYS A 11 -4.47 -10.24 18.34
CA LYS A 11 -4.94 -11.63 18.53
C LYS A 11 -6.31 -11.85 17.92
N SER A 12 -7.20 -10.85 17.99
CA SER A 12 -8.56 -10.97 17.46
C SER A 12 -8.57 -11.29 15.96
N VAL A 13 -7.58 -10.82 15.19
CA VAL A 13 -7.49 -11.05 13.72
C VAL A 13 -6.42 -12.09 13.34
N GLY A 14 -5.89 -12.81 14.32
CA GLY A 14 -4.85 -13.83 14.11
C GLY A 14 -3.48 -13.25 13.77
N GLY A 15 -3.17 -12.01 14.18
CA GLY A 15 -1.86 -11.39 13.99
C GLY A 15 -1.51 -11.09 12.53
N TYR A 16 -0.22 -11.06 12.19
CA TYR A 16 0.26 -10.86 10.83
C TYR A 16 0.16 -12.15 10.00
N THR A 17 -0.09 -12.01 8.70
CA THR A 17 -0.14 -13.16 7.77
C THR A 17 1.23 -13.41 7.17
N GLU A 18 1.83 -14.54 7.48
CA GLU A 18 3.15 -14.95 6.99
C GLU A 18 3.03 -15.79 5.70
N ASP A 19 2.79 -15.13 4.56
CA ASP A 19 2.79 -15.77 3.23
C ASP A 19 3.47 -14.86 2.22
N LYS A 20 4.30 -15.45 1.34
CA LYS A 20 5.02 -14.78 0.24
C LYS A 20 4.11 -13.96 -0.68
N LYS A 21 2.81 -14.27 -0.74
CA LYS A 21 1.81 -13.49 -1.50
C LYS A 21 1.54 -12.11 -0.88
N PHE A 22 1.76 -11.95 0.42
CA PHE A 22 1.61 -10.69 1.15
C PHE A 22 2.93 -9.98 1.41
N LEU A 23 4.05 -10.46 0.86
CA LEU A 23 5.37 -9.88 1.09
C LEU A 23 5.40 -8.38 0.77
N ARG A 24 5.76 -7.54 1.76
CA ARG A 24 5.73 -6.06 1.77
C ARG A 24 4.34 -5.43 1.85
N TYR A 25 3.30 -6.22 2.10
CA TYR A 25 1.91 -5.80 2.23
C TYR A 25 1.23 -6.47 3.44
N GLU A 26 2.02 -6.95 4.40
CA GLU A 26 1.57 -7.61 5.62
C GLU A 26 0.75 -6.65 6.49
N ASP A 27 1.20 -5.40 6.62
CA ASP A 27 0.47 -4.33 7.33
C ASP A 27 -0.88 -4.02 6.67
N VAL A 28 -0.90 -3.97 5.33
CA VAL A 28 -2.14 -3.72 4.57
C VAL A 28 -3.13 -4.86 4.76
N ASN A 29 -2.64 -6.11 4.69
CA ASN A 29 -3.48 -7.26 4.96
C ASN A 29 -4.03 -7.25 6.39
N LEU A 30 -3.19 -6.89 7.37
CA LEU A 30 -3.60 -6.74 8.77
C LEU A 30 -4.74 -5.72 8.89
N TRP A 31 -4.60 -4.54 8.28
CA TRP A 31 -5.64 -3.52 8.30
C TRP A 31 -6.97 -4.01 7.72
N TYR A 32 -6.95 -4.73 6.59
CA TYR A 32 -8.18 -5.31 6.04
C TYR A 32 -8.86 -6.29 6.99
N LYS A 33 -8.09 -7.13 7.70
CA LYS A 33 -8.65 -8.01 8.72
C LYS A 33 -9.29 -7.22 9.88
N MET A 34 -8.65 -6.11 10.29
CA MET A 34 -9.22 -5.23 11.31
C MET A 34 -10.53 -4.61 10.85
N TYR A 35 -10.55 -4.02 9.65
CA TYR A 35 -11.74 -3.39 9.09
C TYR A 35 -12.87 -4.40 8.86
N GLY A 36 -12.54 -5.63 8.43
CA GLY A 36 -13.51 -6.71 8.28
C GLY A 36 -14.16 -7.13 9.60
N LYS A 37 -13.46 -6.94 10.73
CA LYS A 37 -14.01 -7.10 12.09
C LYS A 37 -14.78 -5.88 12.60
N GLY A 38 -14.89 -4.82 11.82
CA GLY A 38 -15.61 -3.59 12.20
C GLY A 38 -14.78 -2.59 12.99
N TYR A 39 -13.48 -2.85 13.21
CA TYR A 39 -12.60 -1.86 13.82
C TYR A 39 -12.40 -0.65 12.90
N ARG A 40 -12.21 0.53 13.49
CA ARG A 40 -12.01 1.79 12.77
C ARG A 40 -10.70 2.44 13.19
N GLY A 41 -9.90 2.85 12.22
CA GLY A 41 -8.71 3.66 12.45
C GLY A 41 -9.08 5.11 12.76
N TYR A 42 -8.24 5.77 13.55
CA TYR A 42 -8.30 7.21 13.81
C TYR A 42 -6.95 7.82 13.44
N ASN A 43 -6.97 8.87 12.62
CA ASN A 43 -5.77 9.59 12.24
C ASN A 43 -5.46 10.67 13.27
N PHE A 44 -4.20 10.80 13.65
CA PHE A 44 -3.76 11.92 14.48
C PHE A 44 -3.91 13.25 13.73
N SER A 45 -4.23 14.30 14.48
CA SER A 45 -4.37 15.65 13.92
C SER A 45 -3.05 16.21 13.38
N GLU A 46 -1.92 15.74 13.90
CA GLU A 46 -0.58 16.17 13.50
C GLU A 46 0.23 15.01 12.88
N PRO A 47 1.05 15.29 11.85
CA PRO A 47 1.90 14.28 11.23
C PRO A 47 3.10 13.96 12.13
N LEU A 48 3.03 12.87 12.87
CA LEU A 48 4.09 12.42 13.79
C LEU A 48 5.20 11.59 13.11
N TYR A 49 5.01 11.18 11.85
CA TYR A 49 5.93 10.31 11.14
C TYR A 49 6.49 10.97 9.89
N LYS A 50 7.84 11.03 9.79
CA LYS A 50 8.56 11.50 8.60
C LYS A 50 9.19 10.32 7.87
N MET A 51 8.87 10.14 6.59
CA MET A 51 9.39 9.04 5.77
C MET A 51 10.43 9.55 4.76
N ARG A 52 11.52 8.81 4.58
CA ARG A 52 12.56 9.10 3.57
C ARG A 52 12.32 8.27 2.31
N ASP A 53 11.87 8.91 1.22
CA ASP A 53 11.77 8.27 -0.11
C ASP A 53 13.08 8.52 -0.87
N ASP A 54 14.05 7.61 -0.71
CA ASP A 54 15.33 7.68 -1.39
C ASP A 54 15.33 6.91 -2.72
N ARG A 55 16.42 7.02 -3.51
CA ARG A 55 16.55 6.27 -4.76
C ARG A 55 16.41 4.75 -4.57
N ASN A 56 16.80 4.24 -3.40
CA ASN A 56 16.63 2.83 -3.05
C ASN A 56 15.15 2.45 -2.88
N ALA A 57 14.29 3.38 -2.43
CA ALA A 57 12.85 3.17 -2.37
C ALA A 57 12.19 2.99 -3.73
N ALA A 58 12.68 3.68 -4.76
CA ALA A 58 12.23 3.44 -6.14
C ALA A 58 12.65 2.03 -6.63
N LEU A 59 13.86 1.58 -6.31
CA LEU A 59 14.36 0.26 -6.70
C LEU A 59 13.58 -0.90 -6.05
N ARG A 60 13.02 -0.69 -4.85
CA ARG A 60 12.18 -1.69 -4.16
C ARG A 60 10.82 -1.93 -4.87
N ARG A 61 10.41 -1.08 -5.81
CA ARG A 61 9.13 -1.18 -6.51
C ARG A 61 9.28 -2.05 -7.78
N ASP A 62 9.38 -3.36 -7.59
CA ASP A 62 9.40 -4.35 -8.68
C ASP A 62 7.98 -4.74 -9.17
N PHE A 63 7.89 -5.41 -10.33
CA PHE A 63 6.60 -5.86 -10.88
C PHE A 63 5.87 -6.82 -9.94
N SER A 64 6.59 -7.72 -9.29
CA SER A 64 6.03 -8.67 -8.33
C SER A 64 5.32 -7.94 -7.18
N SER A 65 5.90 -6.86 -6.66
CA SER A 65 5.30 -5.99 -5.65
C SER A 65 3.98 -5.42 -6.13
N ARG A 66 3.95 -4.91 -7.37
CA ARG A 66 2.75 -4.30 -7.93
C ARG A 66 1.63 -5.32 -8.06
N MET A 67 1.96 -6.55 -8.47
CA MET A 67 0.98 -7.65 -8.55
C MET A 67 0.52 -8.10 -7.16
N ARG A 68 1.42 -8.18 -6.18
CA ARG A 68 1.06 -8.44 -4.77
C ARG A 68 0.14 -7.34 -4.22
N ALA A 69 0.39 -6.07 -4.52
CA ALA A 69 -0.50 -4.98 -4.10
C ALA A 69 -1.94 -5.20 -4.60
N VAL A 70 -2.11 -5.53 -5.88
CA VAL A 70 -3.42 -5.85 -6.47
C VAL A 70 -4.05 -7.05 -5.75
N TYR A 71 -3.27 -8.12 -5.53
CA TYR A 71 -3.76 -9.30 -4.84
C TYR A 71 -4.20 -9.02 -3.40
N VAL A 72 -3.41 -8.28 -2.62
CA VAL A 72 -3.76 -7.93 -1.23
C VAL A 72 -5.01 -7.06 -1.19
N THR A 73 -5.15 -6.08 -2.08
CA THR A 73 -6.37 -5.27 -2.19
C THR A 73 -7.58 -6.12 -2.57
N TYR A 74 -7.43 -7.08 -3.50
CA TYR A 74 -8.51 -8.00 -3.87
C TYR A 74 -8.99 -8.85 -2.69
N VAL A 75 -8.04 -9.47 -1.96
CA VAL A 75 -8.35 -10.25 -0.75
C VAL A 75 -9.01 -9.36 0.30
N GLY A 76 -8.47 -8.16 0.49
CA GLY A 76 -9.01 -7.16 1.40
C GLY A 76 -10.44 -6.74 1.08
N PHE A 77 -10.75 -6.49 -0.19
CA PHE A 77 -12.09 -6.13 -0.64
C PHE A 77 -13.11 -7.22 -0.36
N LYS A 78 -12.72 -8.50 -0.44
CA LYS A 78 -13.59 -9.62 -0.05
C LYS A 78 -13.78 -9.71 1.46
N LEU A 79 -12.77 -9.33 2.26
CA LEU A 79 -12.86 -9.34 3.72
C LEU A 79 -13.77 -8.23 4.29
N VAL A 80 -13.93 -7.12 3.57
CA VAL A 80 -14.70 -5.96 4.03
C VAL A 80 -16.01 -5.75 3.27
N ASP A 81 -16.44 -6.76 2.50
CA ASP A 81 -17.64 -6.70 1.65
C ASP A 81 -17.71 -5.45 0.75
N MET A 82 -16.57 -5.13 0.12
CA MET A 82 -16.45 -3.93 -0.71
C MET A 82 -17.43 -3.96 -1.89
N PRO A 83 -18.13 -2.85 -2.21
CA PRO A 83 -19.03 -2.80 -3.35
C PRO A 83 -18.34 -3.09 -4.69
N LYS A 84 -19.01 -3.84 -5.57
CA LYS A 84 -18.49 -4.30 -6.87
C LYS A 84 -17.93 -3.18 -7.76
N LYS A 85 -18.48 -1.96 -7.67
CA LYS A 85 -17.99 -0.79 -8.42
C LYS A 85 -16.50 -0.50 -8.19
N TYR A 86 -15.98 -0.77 -6.99
CA TYR A 86 -14.57 -0.55 -6.68
C TYR A 86 -13.64 -1.62 -7.26
N TYR A 87 -14.15 -2.81 -7.61
CA TYR A 87 -13.33 -3.83 -8.27
C TYR A 87 -12.91 -3.40 -9.69
N ILE A 88 -13.65 -2.48 -10.33
CA ILE A 88 -13.25 -1.91 -11.62
C ILE A 88 -11.94 -1.13 -11.48
N THR A 89 -11.74 -0.41 -10.38
CA THR A 89 -10.49 0.33 -10.13
C THR A 89 -9.33 -0.63 -9.91
N LEU A 90 -9.58 -1.79 -9.30
CA LEU A 90 -8.59 -2.84 -9.15
C LEU A 90 -8.13 -3.40 -10.50
N ILE A 91 -9.06 -3.66 -11.42
CA ILE A 91 -8.76 -4.11 -12.78
C ILE A 91 -7.94 -3.05 -13.52
N SER A 92 -8.35 -1.78 -13.45
CA SER A 92 -7.59 -0.67 -14.04
C SER A 92 -6.16 -0.57 -13.49
N ASN A 93 -6.01 -0.69 -12.17
CA ASN A 93 -4.70 -0.72 -11.51
C ASN A 93 -3.87 -1.93 -11.97
N PHE A 94 -4.47 -3.11 -12.11
CA PHE A 94 -3.77 -4.27 -12.63
C PHE A 94 -3.23 -4.02 -14.04
N VAL A 95 -4.09 -3.58 -14.96
CA VAL A 95 -3.71 -3.29 -16.35
C VAL A 95 -2.60 -2.23 -16.41
N ARG A 96 -2.75 -1.12 -15.67
CA ARG A 96 -1.73 -0.07 -15.60
C ARG A 96 -0.38 -0.59 -15.12
N ASN A 97 -0.37 -1.39 -14.04
CA ASN A 97 0.86 -1.94 -13.48
C ASN A 97 1.48 -3.00 -14.40
N PHE A 98 0.66 -3.75 -15.13
CA PHE A 98 1.09 -4.70 -16.13
C PHE A 98 1.76 -4.00 -17.33
N LEU A 99 1.14 -2.95 -17.85
CA LEU A 99 1.72 -2.13 -18.93
C LEU A 99 3.04 -1.46 -18.50
N LEU A 100 3.12 -0.96 -17.27
CA LEU A 100 4.35 -0.40 -16.72
C LEU A 100 5.47 -1.43 -16.59
N ALA A 101 5.15 -2.70 -16.41
CA ALA A 101 6.15 -3.77 -16.32
C ALA A 101 6.71 -4.18 -17.68
N LEU A 102 5.92 -4.04 -18.74
CA LEU A 102 6.39 -4.18 -20.12
C LEU A 102 7.30 -3.01 -20.56
N CYS A 103 7.21 -1.89 -19.85
CA CYS A 103 8.01 -0.70 -20.12
C CYS A 103 9.44 -0.88 -19.57
N PRO A 104 10.50 -0.67 -20.37
CA PRO A 104 11.88 -0.73 -19.89
C PRO A 104 12.13 0.26 -18.74
N ASN A 105 12.92 -0.16 -17.74
CA ASN A 105 13.27 0.65 -16.56
C ASN A 105 13.80 2.06 -16.92
N SER A 106 14.44 2.22 -18.07
CA SER A 106 14.93 3.50 -18.59
C SER A 106 13.84 4.55 -18.80
N ILE A 107 12.66 4.13 -19.27
CA ILE A 107 11.50 5.02 -19.48
C ILE A 107 10.87 5.37 -18.13
N TYR A 108 10.75 4.38 -17.23
CA TYR A 108 10.24 4.59 -15.87
C TYR A 108 11.07 5.62 -15.08
N ILE A 109 12.41 5.51 -15.10
CA ILE A 109 13.30 6.47 -14.43
C ILE A 109 13.15 7.87 -15.07
N LYS A 110 13.00 7.97 -16.39
CA LYS A 110 12.83 9.25 -17.09
C LYS A 110 11.51 9.95 -16.72
N ILE A 111 10.40 9.20 -16.66
CA ILE A 111 9.09 9.72 -16.24
C ILE A 111 9.13 10.14 -14.76
N HIS A 112 9.74 9.35 -13.89
CA HIS A 112 9.83 9.67 -12.46
C HIS A 112 10.70 10.91 -12.20
N LYS A 113 11.79 11.09 -12.96
CA LYS A 113 12.68 12.27 -12.86
C LYS A 113 11.97 13.55 -13.32
N GLN A 114 11.15 13.49 -14.37
CA GLN A 114 10.37 14.64 -14.82
C GLN A 114 9.35 15.08 -13.75
N ARG A 115 8.66 14.13 -13.09
CA ARG A 115 7.68 14.47 -12.04
C ARG A 115 8.29 15.13 -10.80
N ASN A 116 9.51 14.73 -10.40
CA ASN A 116 10.21 15.37 -9.28
C ASN A 116 10.69 16.80 -9.60
N ASN A 117 10.97 17.13 -10.87
CA ASN A 117 11.37 18.49 -11.28
C ASN A 117 10.19 19.48 -11.34
N PHE A 118 8.95 19.02 -11.42
CA PHE A 118 7.75 19.89 -11.36
C PHE A 118 7.26 20.16 -9.93
N GLY A 119 7.82 19.49 -8.92
CA GLY A 119 7.39 19.57 -7.52
C GLY A 119 8.30 20.40 -6.60
N VAL A 120 9.41 20.93 -7.10
CA VAL A 120 10.25 21.88 -6.36
C VAL A 120 9.90 23.29 -6.84
N LYS A 121 8.82 23.86 -6.29
CA LYS A 121 8.82 25.31 -6.06
C LYS A 121 9.64 25.51 -4.79
N SER A 122 10.67 26.33 -4.90
CA SER A 122 11.54 26.78 -3.84
C SER A 122 10.73 27.52 -2.77
N ASP A 123 10.36 26.82 -1.71
CA ASP A 123 10.05 27.46 -0.42
C ASP A 123 11.34 27.41 0.41
N ASP A 124 12.27 28.30 0.06
CA ASP A 124 13.43 28.67 0.88
C ASP A 124 13.76 30.15 0.57
N THR A 125 12.93 31.04 1.13
CA THR A 125 13.26 32.40 1.61
C THR A 125 12.35 32.74 2.76
#